data_AF-B3PWZ2-F1
#
_entry.id   AF-B3PWZ2-F1
#
_cell.length_a   1.000
_cell.length_b   1.000
_cell.length_c   1.000
_cell.angle_alpha   90.00
_cell.angle_beta   90.00
_cell.angle_gamma   90.00
#
_symmetry.space_group_name_H-M   'P 1'
#
loop_
_entity.id
_entity.type
_entity.pdbx_description
1 polymer ?
#
loop_
_entity_poly.entity_id
_entity_poly.type
_entity_poly.pdbx_seq_one_letter_code
_entity_poly.pdbx_strand_id
1 'polypeptide(L)'
;MAMTLIAEIHQAQTRLPFLSRAERGALIMRILRELKTLRQEVLGNVPADRCVWIDRLIASVSSTISEIVTMQDAEFNRVLNEFEKLMATLHNISRPEKSSRTVH
;
A
#
# COMPACT_ATOMS: atom_id res chain seq x y z
N MET A 1 -6.96 -9.96 4.20
CA MET A 1 -5.82 -10.89 4.41
C MET A 1 -4.53 -10.09 4.22
N ALA A 2 -4.18 -9.29 5.22
CA ALA A 2 -3.22 -8.17 5.16
C ALA A 2 -1.73 -8.59 5.12
N MET A 3 -1.40 -9.73 5.74
CA MET A 3 -0.01 -10.18 5.89
C MET A 3 0.65 -10.59 4.57
N THR A 4 -0.10 -10.69 3.47
CA THR A 4 0.44 -11.14 2.18
C THR A 4 1.13 -10.01 1.41
N LEU A 5 0.56 -8.81 1.34
CA LEU A 5 1.14 -7.74 0.52
C LEU A 5 2.46 -7.18 1.09
N ILE A 6 2.56 -6.97 2.41
CA ILE A 6 3.80 -6.48 3.02
C ILE A 6 4.94 -7.48 2.79
N ALA A 7 4.65 -8.78 2.89
CA ALA A 7 5.61 -9.83 2.57
C ALA A 7 6.00 -9.85 1.08
N GLU A 8 5.04 -9.65 0.18
CA GLU A 8 5.29 -9.51 -1.27
C GLU A 8 6.20 -8.30 -1.58
N ILE A 9 5.98 -7.16 -0.90
CA ILE A 9 6.83 -5.97 -1.00
C ILE A 9 8.24 -6.29 -0.52
N HIS A 10 8.41 -6.84 0.69
CA HIS A 10 9.73 -7.25 1.20
C HIS A 10 10.45 -8.21 0.25
N GLN A 11 9.74 -9.21 -0.28
CA GLN A 11 10.32 -10.15 -1.24
C GLN A 11 10.73 -9.45 -2.54
N ALA A 12 9.97 -8.46 -3.01
CA ALA A 12 10.36 -7.67 -4.17
C ALA A 12 11.62 -6.84 -3.89
N GLN A 13 11.72 -6.24 -2.70
CA GLN A 13 12.85 -5.42 -2.28
C GLN A 13 14.16 -6.21 -2.22
N THR A 14 14.13 -7.48 -1.79
CA THR A 14 15.34 -8.32 -1.75
C THR A 14 15.86 -8.73 -3.13
N ARG A 15 15.04 -8.59 -4.18
CA ARG A 15 15.37 -8.99 -5.55
C ARG A 15 15.23 -7.88 -6.58
N LEU A 16 15.26 -6.61 -6.16
CA LEU A 16 15.06 -5.43 -7.01
C LEU A 16 15.85 -5.43 -8.33
N PRO A 17 17.15 -5.81 -8.35
CA PRO A 17 17.94 -5.81 -9.58
C PRO A 17 17.47 -6.83 -10.62
N PHE A 18 16.68 -7.82 -10.19
CA PHE A 18 16.19 -8.90 -11.02
C PHE A 18 14.73 -8.71 -11.45
N LEU A 19 14.05 -7.66 -10.97
CA LEU A 19 12.66 -7.38 -11.35
C LEU A 19 12.61 -6.70 -12.72
N SER A 20 11.96 -7.38 -13.66
CA SER A 20 11.57 -6.78 -14.94
C SER A 20 10.58 -5.63 -14.75
N ARG A 21 10.48 -4.74 -15.74
CA ARG A 21 9.47 -3.67 -15.75
C ARG A 21 8.05 -4.20 -15.62
N ALA A 22 7.77 -5.38 -16.19
CA ALA A 22 6.47 -6.04 -16.10
C ALA A 22 6.17 -6.48 -14.66
N GLU A 23 7.15 -7.08 -13.97
CA GLU A 23 7.00 -7.48 -12.56
C GLU A 23 6.86 -6.27 -11.64
N ARG A 24 7.61 -5.18 -11.89
CA ARG A 24 7.44 -3.91 -11.18
C ARG A 24 6.03 -3.37 -11.36
N GLY A 25 5.52 -3.36 -12.59
CA GLY A 25 4.15 -2.92 -12.88
C GLY A 25 3.09 -3.79 -12.22
N ALA A 26 3.28 -5.11 -12.23
CA ALA A 26 2.39 -6.05 -11.55
C ALA A 26 2.34 -5.80 -10.03
N LEU A 27 3.49 -5.52 -9.41
CA LEU A 27 3.57 -5.20 -7.99
C LEU A 27 2.85 -3.88 -7.66
N ILE A 28 3.06 -2.82 -8.44
CA ILE A 28 2.36 -1.54 -8.24
C ILE A 28 0.85 -1.72 -8.42
N MET A 29 0.40 -2.47 -9.42
CA MET A 29 -1.03 -2.78 -9.58
C MET A 29 -1.59 -3.58 -8.41
N ARG A 30 -0.82 -4.52 -7.87
CA ARG A 30 -1.21 -5.31 -6.69
C ARG A 30 -1.37 -4.41 -5.46
N ILE A 31 -0.45 -3.47 -5.24
CA ILE A 31 -0.53 -2.45 -4.19
C ILE A 31 -1.79 -1.59 -4.35
N LEU A 32 -2.05 -1.08 -5.56
CA LEU A 32 -3.23 -0.24 -5.82
C LEU A 32 -4.55 -0.99 -5.58
N ARG A 33 -4.61 -2.28 -5.92
CA ARG A 33 -5.78 -3.12 -5.61
C ARG A 33 -5.99 -3.25 -4.11
N GLU A 34 -4.93 -3.51 -3.35
CA GLU A 34 -5.05 -3.62 -1.90
C GLU A 34 -5.45 -2.29 -1.24
N LEU A 35 -4.93 -1.16 -1.72
CA LEU A 35 -5.37 0.17 -1.27
C LEU A 35 -6.86 0.41 -1.53
N LYS A 36 -7.38 -0.03 -2.69
CA LYS A 36 -8.83 0.03 -3.00
C LYS A 36 -9.64 -0.85 -2.05
N THR A 37 -9.17 -2.06 -1.78
CA THR A 37 -9.82 -2.97 -0.81
C THR A 37 -9.84 -2.34 0.59
N LEU A 38 -8.71 -1.83 1.07
CA LEU A 38 -8.62 -1.17 2.37
C LEU A 38 -9.52 0.06 2.48
N ARG A 39 -9.57 0.88 1.42
CA ARG A 39 -10.51 1.99 1.36
C ARG A 39 -11.95 1.51 1.60
N GLN A 40 -12.36 0.43 0.97
CA GLN A 40 -13.73 -0.11 1.10
C GLN A 40 -13.96 -0.73 2.48
N GLU A 41 -13.02 -1.54 2.96
CA GLU A 41 -13.18 -2.32 4.20
C GLU A 41 -12.98 -1.49 5.47
N VAL A 42 -11.96 -0.63 5.50
CA VAL A 42 -11.56 0.13 6.71
C VAL A 42 -12.22 1.50 6.75
N LEU A 43 -12.31 2.15 5.59
CA LEU A 43 -12.79 3.52 5.48
C LEU A 43 -14.20 3.62 4.90
N GLY A 44 -14.88 2.50 4.60
CA GLY A 44 -16.22 2.51 4.01
C GLY A 44 -17.28 3.24 4.83
N ASN A 45 -17.10 3.31 6.15
CA ASN A 45 -17.97 4.04 7.08
C ASN A 45 -17.45 5.45 7.42
N VAL A 46 -16.30 5.85 6.88
CA VAL A 46 -15.72 7.17 7.10
C VAL A 46 -16.28 8.13 6.04
N PRO A 47 -16.65 9.37 6.42
CA PRO A 47 -17.12 10.37 5.47
C PRO A 47 -16.17 10.55 4.29
N ALA A 48 -16.74 10.61 3.07
CA ALA A 48 -15.97 10.58 1.82
C ALA A 48 -14.94 11.73 1.71
N ASP A 49 -15.27 12.91 2.27
CA ASP A 49 -14.38 14.08 2.38
C ASP A 49 -13.08 13.77 3.13
N ARG A 50 -13.12 12.88 4.13
CA ARG A 50 -11.96 12.43 4.89
C ARG A 50 -11.16 11.31 4.20
N CYS A 51 -11.73 10.71 3.15
CA CYS A 51 -11.11 9.64 2.37
C CYS A 51 -10.61 10.11 0.98
N VAL A 52 -10.80 11.37 0.61
CA VAL A 52 -10.38 11.89 -0.71
C VAL A 52 -8.88 11.69 -0.96
N TRP A 53 -8.05 11.72 0.09
CA TRP A 53 -6.60 11.56 -0.04
C TRP A 53 -6.21 10.18 -0.60
N ILE A 54 -6.89 9.10 -0.21
CA ILE A 54 -6.55 7.75 -0.71
C ILE A 54 -6.98 7.58 -2.16
N ASP A 55 -8.10 8.18 -2.58
CA ASP A 55 -8.50 8.22 -3.99
C ASP A 55 -7.49 8.95 -4.85
N ARG A 56 -7.04 10.13 -4.37
CA ARG A 56 -6.05 10.93 -5.07
C ARG A 56 -4.73 10.18 -5.18
N LEU A 57 -4.30 9.49 -4.13
CA LEU A 57 -3.11 8.64 -4.18
C LEU A 57 -3.27 7.53 -5.22
N ILE A 58 -4.39 6.79 -5.19
CA ILE A 58 -4.66 5.72 -6.15
C ILE A 58 -4.65 6.25 -7.58
N ALA A 59 -5.33 7.37 -7.84
CA ALA A 59 -5.39 7.99 -9.16
C ALA A 59 -4.01 8.46 -9.63
N SER A 60 -3.28 9.17 -8.77
CA SER A 60 -1.94 9.69 -9.08
C SER A 60 -0.95 8.58 -9.41
N VAL A 61 -0.94 7.51 -8.61
CA VAL A 61 -0.04 6.37 -8.85
C VAL A 61 -0.46 5.62 -10.11
N SER A 62 -1.76 5.48 -10.35
CA SER A 62 -2.27 4.86 -11.58
C SER A 62 -1.83 5.62 -12.84
N SER A 63 -1.81 6.97 -12.79
CA SER A 63 -1.36 7.78 -13.92
C SER A 63 0.15 7.78 -14.12
N THR A 64 0.95 7.50 -13.07
CA THR A 64 2.41 7.53 -13.13
C THR A 64 3.06 6.15 -13.13
N ILE A 65 2.30 5.06 -13.30
CA ILE A 65 2.85 3.68 -13.32
C ILE A 65 4.00 3.56 -14.32
N SER A 66 3.85 4.10 -15.53
CA SER A 66 4.88 4.04 -16.57
C SER A 66 6.21 4.67 -16.13
N GLU A 67 6.16 5.75 -15.36
CA GLU A 67 7.33 6.41 -14.80
C GLU A 67 7.93 5.55 -13.68
N ILE A 68 7.09 5.13 -12.73
CA ILE A 68 7.48 4.33 -11.56
C ILE A 68 8.21 3.06 -11.97
N VAL A 69 7.72 2.31 -12.97
CA VAL A 69 8.35 1.04 -13.38
C VAL A 69 9.70 1.23 -14.08
N THR A 70 9.99 2.45 -14.54
CA THR A 70 11.25 2.80 -15.21
C THR A 70 12.28 3.46 -14.29
N MET A 71 11.89 3.76 -13.04
CA MET A 71 12.79 4.31 -12.03
C MET A 71 13.98 3.40 -11.76
N GLN A 72 15.07 4.00 -11.29
CA GLN A 72 16.21 3.23 -10.80
C GLN A 72 15.81 2.43 -9.55
N ASP A 73 16.51 1.34 -9.28
CA ASP A 73 16.21 0.44 -8.15
C ASP A 73 16.09 1.17 -6.83
N ALA A 74 16.97 2.15 -6.57
CA ALA A 74 16.93 2.94 -5.36
C ALA A 74 15.65 3.79 -5.23
N GLU A 75 15.19 4.38 -6.32
CA GLU A 75 13.96 5.19 -6.36
C GLU A 75 12.72 4.31 -6.28
N PHE A 76 12.70 3.22 -7.04
CA PHE A 76 11.62 2.24 -6.97
C PHE A 76 11.51 1.63 -5.56
N ASN A 77 12.62 1.33 -4.90
CA ASN A 77 12.64 0.85 -3.51
C ASN A 77 12.06 1.88 -2.53
N ARG A 78 12.35 3.17 -2.73
CA ARG A 78 11.77 4.24 -1.90
C ARG A 78 10.26 4.26 -2.05
N VAL A 79 9.75 4.17 -3.28
CA VAL A 79 8.31 4.08 -3.54
C VAL A 79 7.69 2.87 -2.82
N LEU A 80 8.33 1.69 -2.88
CA LEU A 80 7.87 0.51 -2.17
C LEU A 80 7.84 0.69 -0.64
N ASN A 81 8.86 1.30 -0.06
CA ASN A 81 8.92 1.60 1.38
C ASN A 81 7.79 2.54 1.82
N GLU A 82 7.46 3.57 1.03
CA GLU A 82 6.37 4.48 1.36
C GLU A 82 5.01 3.77 1.30
N PHE A 83 4.81 2.86 0.35
CA PHE A 83 3.60 2.03 0.32
C PHE A 83 3.54 1.06 1.50
N GLU A 84 4.66 0.42 1.87
CA GLU A 84 4.71 -0.48 3.01
C GLU A 84 4.30 0.23 4.31
N LYS A 85 4.87 1.42 4.58
CA LYS A 85 4.53 2.25 5.73
C LYS A 85 3.05 2.62 5.73
N LEU A 86 2.54 3.09 4.59
CA LEU A 86 1.13 3.47 4.44
C LEU A 86 0.21 2.29 4.76
N MET A 87 0.50 1.12 4.22
CA MET A 87 -0.26 -0.12 4.46
C MET A 87 -0.24 -0.50 5.94
N ALA A 88 0.94 -0.46 6.58
CA ALA A 88 1.06 -0.74 8.01
C ALA A 88 0.25 0.25 8.86
N THR A 89 0.30 1.55 8.53
CA THR A 89 -0.49 2.58 9.22
C THR A 89 -1.99 2.32 9.08
N LEU A 90 -2.49 2.05 7.87
CA LEU A 90 -3.90 1.75 7.63
C LEU A 90 -4.36 0.50 8.38
N HIS A 91 -3.52 -0.54 8.45
CA HIS A 91 -3.82 -1.74 9.23
C HIS A 91 -3.88 -1.47 10.73
N ASN A 92 -2.99 -0.65 11.26
CA ASN A 92 -3.01 -0.28 12.68
C ASN A 92 -4.28 0.50 13.04
N ILE A 93 -4.74 1.40 12.15
CA ILE A 93 -6.01 2.13 12.34
C ILE A 93 -7.20 1.17 12.26
N SER A 94 -7.15 0.15 11.39
CA SER A 94 -8.24 -0.82 11.21
C SER A 94 -8.42 -1.80 12.36
N ARG A 95 -7.38 -2.02 13.17
CA ARG A 95 -7.47 -2.88 14.35
C ARG A 95 -7.98 -2.03 15.51
N PRO A 96 -9.23 -2.21 15.97
CA PRO A 96 -9.60 -1.66 17.26
C PRO A 96 -8.63 -2.26 18.28
N GLU A 97 -7.89 -1.41 18.99
CA GLU A 97 -7.21 -1.86 20.20
C GLU A 97 -8.26 -2.62 21.01
N LYS A 98 -7.97 -3.88 21.32
CA LYS A 98 -8.64 -4.52 22.45
C LYS A 98 -8.28 -3.64 23.63
N SER A 99 -9.12 -2.67 23.96
CA SER A 99 -9.06 -1.98 25.23
C SER A 99 -9.18 -3.08 26.26
N SER A 100 -8.05 -3.49 26.83
CA SER A 100 -8.04 -4.21 28.09
C SER A 100 -8.63 -3.23 29.10
N ARG A 101 -9.96 -3.19 29.20
CA ARG A 101 -10.64 -2.63 30.34
C ARG A 101 -10.30 -3.56 31.50
N THR A 102 -9.23 -3.24 32.20
CA THR A 102 -9.03 -3.70 33.57
C THR A 102 -10.18 -3.08 34.36
N VAL A 103 -11.19 -3.89 34.66
CA VAL A 103 -12.26 -3.51 35.58
C VAL A 103 -11.65 -3.54 36.98
N HIS A 104 -11.61 -2.37 37.63
CA HIS A 104 -11.28 -2.21 39.05
C HIS A 104 -12.51 -2.48 39.90
#